data_AF-A0A0F9PV65-F1
#
_entry.id   AF-A0A0F9PV65-F1
#
_cell.length_a   1.000
_cell.length_b   1.000
_cell.length_c   1.000
_cell.angle_alpha   90.00
_cell.angle_beta   90.00
_cell.angle_gamma   90.00
#
_symmetry.space_group_name_H-M   'P 1'
#
loop_
_entity.id
_entity.type
_entity.pdbx_description
1 polymer ?
#
loop_
_entity_poly.entity_id
_entity_poly.type
_entity_poly.pdbx_seq_one_letter_code
_entity_poly.pdbx_strand_id
1 'polypeptide(L)'
;MLYQHFKGVPFDAYVALVNKLKKQALEEMGLPEDEIVVRPLRPEDVGFANPVYTSTIAAGSTAAYSNFINTYTIADNRYIGIFGVGYDNSENNVTALRFTREGKTARIWSIQQVADFEDKVGYGDDPITVEQNTQITIEKYSITTTDSDTTSLVGVVVEKRGLLINP
;
A
#
# COMPACT_ATOMS: atom_id res chain seq x y z
N MET A 1 0.72 -8.98 -11.50
CA MET A 1 0.38 -10.31 -10.92
C MET A 1 0.93 -10.35 -9.51
N LEU A 2 0.27 -11.07 -8.59
CA LEU A 2 0.81 -11.28 -7.23
C LEU A 2 1.51 -12.63 -7.11
N TYR A 3 2.67 -12.62 -6.47
CA TYR A 3 3.54 -13.77 -6.26
C TYR A 3 3.66 -14.06 -4.76
N GLN A 4 3.72 -15.34 -4.41
CA GLN A 4 3.88 -15.79 -3.03
C GLN A 4 5.26 -15.47 -2.44
N HIS A 5 6.30 -15.47 -3.26
CA HIS A 5 7.67 -15.29 -2.79
C HIS A 5 8.26 -13.97 -3.25
N PHE A 6 8.96 -13.30 -2.32
CA PHE A 6 9.67 -12.07 -2.59
C PHE A 6 11.05 -12.32 -3.23
N LYS A 7 11.04 -12.81 -4.46
CA LYS A 7 12.26 -13.12 -5.25
C LYS A 7 11.97 -13.01 -6.74
N GLY A 8 13.00 -12.76 -7.55
CA GLY A 8 12.84 -12.61 -9.01
C GLY A 8 12.01 -11.38 -9.36
N VAL A 9 11.03 -11.53 -10.26
CA VAL A 9 10.22 -10.41 -10.79
C VAL A 9 9.67 -9.46 -9.72
N PRO A 10 8.96 -9.90 -8.65
CA PRO A 10 8.48 -8.98 -7.62
C PRO A 10 9.60 -8.28 -6.84
N PHE A 11 10.75 -8.92 -6.67
CA PHE A 11 11.90 -8.29 -6.02
C PHE A 11 12.55 -7.24 -6.93
N ASP A 12 12.71 -7.53 -8.22
CA ASP A 12 13.23 -6.57 -9.20
C ASP A 12 12.31 -5.35 -9.32
N ALA A 13 11.00 -5.58 -9.32
CA ALA A 13 9.99 -4.52 -9.31
C ALA A 13 10.10 -3.65 -8.04
N TYR A 14 10.31 -4.26 -6.87
CA TYR A 14 10.57 -3.55 -5.62
C TYR A 14 11.86 -2.71 -5.67
N VAL A 15 12.96 -3.26 -6.19
CA VAL A 15 14.22 -2.50 -6.30
C VAL A 15 14.04 -1.29 -7.21
N ALA A 16 13.38 -1.48 -8.36
CA ALA A 16 13.06 -0.39 -9.28
C ALA A 16 12.16 0.67 -8.62
N LEU A 17 11.17 0.24 -7.83
CA LEU A 17 10.29 1.11 -7.06
C LEU A 17 11.07 1.97 -6.07
N VAL A 18 11.90 1.37 -5.22
CA VAL A 18 12.68 2.09 -4.20
C VAL A 18 13.63 3.10 -4.84
N ASN A 19 14.32 2.69 -5.92
CA ASN A 19 15.22 3.58 -6.64
C ASN A 19 14.49 4.77 -7.25
N LYS A 20 13.29 4.55 -7.81
CA LYS A 20 12.45 5.61 -8.35
C LYS A 20 12.03 6.60 -7.25
N LEU A 21 11.53 6.10 -6.12
CA LEU A 21 11.09 6.96 -5.01
C LEU A 21 12.25 7.76 -4.41
N LYS A 22 13.41 7.12 -4.20
CA LYS A 22 14.63 7.81 -3.75
C LYS A 22 15.02 8.93 -4.71
N LYS A 23 15.04 8.65 -6.01
CA LYS A 23 15.37 9.66 -7.02
C LYS A 23 14.41 10.85 -6.97
N GLN A 24 13.10 10.60 -6.89
CA GLN A 24 12.09 11.66 -6.78
C GLN A 24 12.29 12.49 -5.50
N ALA A 25 12.52 11.83 -4.37
CA ALA A 25 12.77 12.50 -3.10
C ALA A 25 14.04 13.37 -3.14
N LEU A 26 15.13 12.88 -3.72
CA LEU A 26 16.37 13.66 -3.89
C LEU A 26 16.15 14.91 -4.74
N GLU A 27 15.46 14.75 -5.88
CA GLU A 27 15.21 15.83 -6.83
C GLU A 27 14.29 16.91 -6.27
N GLU A 28 13.21 16.52 -5.58
CA GLU A 28 12.20 17.44 -5.09
C GLU A 28 12.51 18.05 -3.73
N MET A 29 13.17 17.30 -2.83
CA MET A 29 13.55 17.83 -1.51
C MET A 29 14.89 18.59 -1.53
N GLY A 30 15.72 18.37 -2.55
CA GLY A 30 17.06 18.98 -2.63
C GLY A 30 18.01 18.53 -1.51
N LEU A 31 17.77 17.33 -0.95
CA LEU A 31 18.55 16.78 0.15
C LEU A 31 19.62 15.81 -0.36
N PRO A 32 20.73 15.65 0.37
CA PRO A 32 21.69 14.60 0.08
C PRO A 32 21.15 13.22 0.49
N GLU A 33 21.69 12.15 -0.10
CA GLU A 33 21.17 10.78 0.11
C GLU A 33 21.26 10.31 1.57
N ASP A 34 22.23 10.80 2.34
CA ASP A 34 22.39 10.49 3.75
C ASP A 34 21.28 11.11 4.63
N GLU A 35 20.58 12.13 4.14
CA GLU A 35 19.40 12.70 4.80
C GLU A 35 18.09 12.01 4.43
N ILE A 36 18.11 11.03 3.53
CA ILE A 36 16.93 10.25 3.14
C ILE A 36 16.92 8.90 3.84
N VAL A 37 15.74 8.48 4.27
CA VAL A 37 15.49 7.17 4.87
C VAL A 37 14.42 6.43 4.07
N VAL A 38 14.65 5.14 3.86
CA VAL A 38 13.64 4.20 3.36
C VAL A 38 13.20 3.32 4.52
N ARG A 39 11.91 3.28 4.80
CA ARG A 39 11.33 2.45 5.87
C ARG A 39 10.07 1.72 5.38
N PRO A 40 9.60 0.69 6.11
CA PRO A 40 8.31 0.08 5.83
C PRO A 40 7.15 1.09 5.91
N LEU A 41 6.14 0.88 5.07
CA LEU A 41 4.88 1.60 5.12
C LEU A 41 4.13 1.29 6.41
N ARG A 42 3.58 2.34 7.04
CA ARG A 42 2.70 2.21 8.20
C ARG A 42 1.27 2.57 7.80
N PRO A 43 0.25 2.07 8.52
CA PRO A 43 -1.14 2.45 8.28
C PRO A 43 -1.37 3.97 8.29
N GLU A 44 -0.71 4.67 9.21
CA GLU A 44 -0.85 6.12 9.39
C GLU A 44 -0.35 6.94 8.19
N ASP A 45 0.60 6.41 7.43
CA ASP A 45 1.12 7.07 6.23
C ASP A 45 0.11 7.12 5.08
N VAL A 46 -0.95 6.32 5.17
CA VAL A 46 -2.02 6.24 4.16
C VAL A 46 -3.38 6.54 4.78
N GLY A 47 -3.41 7.23 5.92
CA GLY A 47 -4.64 7.80 6.47
C GLY A 47 -5.39 6.94 7.50
N PHE A 48 -4.80 5.86 8.02
CA PHE A 48 -5.37 5.20 9.20
C PHE A 48 -5.10 6.03 10.45
N ALA A 49 -6.09 6.13 11.33
CA ALA A 49 -5.96 6.83 12.61
C ALA A 49 -5.19 6.04 13.67
N ASN A 50 -5.11 4.71 13.51
CA ASN A 50 -4.43 3.80 14.42
C ASN A 50 -3.29 3.08 13.68
N PRO A 51 -2.24 2.61 14.38
CA PRO A 51 -1.11 1.90 13.79
C PRO A 51 -1.44 0.44 13.41
N VAL A 52 -2.67 0.18 12.94
CA VAL A 52 -3.16 -1.13 12.53
C VAL A 52 -4.01 -1.01 11.26
N TYR A 53 -3.87 -1.98 10.34
CA TYR A 53 -4.71 -2.09 9.14
C TYR A 53 -6.05 -2.76 9.46
N THR A 54 -6.80 -2.20 10.41
CA THR A 54 -8.13 -2.72 10.77
C THR A 54 -9.21 -1.90 10.08
N SER A 55 -10.02 -2.56 9.27
CA SER A 55 -11.28 -2.01 8.76
C SER A 55 -12.44 -2.99 9.00
N THR A 56 -13.66 -2.50 8.87
CA THR A 56 -14.85 -3.37 8.80
C THR A 56 -15.39 -3.27 7.38
N ILE A 57 -15.74 -4.42 6.80
CA ILE A 57 -16.39 -4.45 5.49
C ILE A 57 -17.76 -3.79 5.62
N ALA A 58 -17.97 -2.68 4.91
CA ALA A 58 -19.18 -1.88 5.03
C ALA A 58 -20.44 -2.69 4.67
N ALA A 59 -21.55 -2.41 5.35
CA ALA A 59 -22.83 -2.99 4.95
C ALA A 59 -23.18 -2.53 3.52
N GLY A 60 -23.54 -3.48 2.65
CA GLY A 60 -23.86 -3.22 1.25
C GLY A 60 -22.67 -3.18 0.29
N SER A 61 -21.45 -3.52 0.73
CA SER A 61 -20.26 -3.59 -0.15
C SER A 61 -20.06 -4.96 -0.81
N THR A 62 -20.98 -5.91 -0.64
CA THR A 62 -20.91 -7.20 -1.34
C THR A 62 -20.99 -7.00 -2.84
N ALA A 63 -20.05 -7.60 -3.54
CA ALA A 63 -19.89 -7.48 -4.98
C ALA A 63 -19.71 -6.02 -5.47
N ALA A 64 -19.17 -5.15 -4.61
CA ALA A 64 -18.91 -3.75 -4.93
C ALA A 64 -17.57 -3.26 -4.35
N TYR A 65 -17.03 -2.20 -4.96
CA TYR A 65 -15.89 -1.47 -4.40
C TYR A 65 -16.36 -0.58 -3.25
N SER A 66 -15.64 -0.63 -2.14
CA SER A 66 -15.83 0.22 -0.97
C SER A 66 -14.50 0.73 -0.46
N ASN A 67 -14.49 1.90 0.19
CA ASN A 67 -13.26 2.51 0.66
C ASN A 67 -12.58 1.65 1.73
N PHE A 68 -11.33 1.30 1.47
CA PHE A 68 -10.40 0.80 2.47
C PHE A 68 -9.62 1.95 3.08
N ILE A 69 -9.07 2.79 2.20
CA ILE A 69 -8.48 4.08 2.51
C ILE A 69 -9.32 5.11 1.77
N ASN A 70 -10.02 5.94 2.54
CA ASN A 70 -10.67 7.14 2.01
C ASN A 70 -9.63 8.03 1.33
N THR A 71 -10.07 8.94 0.46
CA THR A 71 -9.17 9.90 -0.19
C THR A 71 -8.28 10.59 0.84
N TYR A 72 -6.98 10.32 0.76
CA TYR A 72 -5.96 10.78 1.68
C TYR A 72 -4.84 11.44 0.89
N THR A 73 -4.41 12.62 1.35
CA THR A 73 -3.29 13.33 0.75
C THR A 73 -2.01 12.92 1.47
N ILE A 74 -1.04 12.41 0.72
CA ILE A 74 0.26 12.05 1.29
C ILE A 74 0.93 13.30 1.86
N ALA A 75 1.41 13.20 3.10
CA ALA A 75 2.05 14.30 3.80
C ALA A 75 3.31 14.81 3.08
N ASP A 76 3.64 16.07 3.34
CA ASP A 76 4.88 16.70 2.87
C ASP A 76 6.11 15.88 3.24
N ASN A 77 7.09 15.87 2.33
CA ASN A 77 8.35 15.15 2.46
C ASN A 77 8.20 13.63 2.64
N ARG A 78 7.12 13.03 2.12
CA ARG A 78 6.91 11.58 2.11
C ARG A 78 6.56 11.09 0.72
N TYR A 79 7.19 10.00 0.31
CA TYR A 79 6.90 9.30 -0.94
C TYR A 79 6.61 7.85 -0.64
N ILE A 80 5.51 7.33 -1.16
CA ILE A 80 5.01 6.00 -0.82
C ILE A 80 5.11 5.07 -2.01
N GLY A 81 5.58 3.85 -1.75
CA GLY A 81 5.52 2.74 -2.68
C GLY A 81 4.71 1.60 -2.09
N ILE A 82 3.71 1.09 -2.80
CA ILE A 82 2.98 -0.12 -2.41
C ILE A 82 3.33 -1.21 -3.41
N PHE A 83 3.83 -2.34 -2.93
CA PHE A 83 4.31 -3.45 -3.75
C PHE A 83 3.75 -4.80 -3.32
N GLY A 84 2.83 -4.82 -2.36
CA GLY A 84 2.17 -6.05 -1.98
C GLY A 84 0.99 -5.82 -1.05
N VAL A 85 0.37 -6.93 -0.69
CA VAL A 85 -0.80 -7.01 0.17
C VAL A 85 -0.66 -8.22 1.06
N GLY A 86 -1.10 -8.11 2.31
CA GLY A 86 -1.12 -9.20 3.28
C GLY A 86 -2.52 -9.44 3.83
N TYR A 87 -2.70 -10.60 4.46
CA TYR A 87 -3.85 -10.88 5.32
C TYR A 87 -3.40 -11.31 6.71
N ASP A 88 -3.92 -10.66 7.76
CA ASP A 88 -3.61 -11.07 9.13
C ASP A 88 -4.39 -12.35 9.53
N ASN A 89 -5.56 -12.59 8.90
CA ASN A 89 -6.41 -13.77 9.14
C ASN A 89 -6.55 -14.62 7.88
N SER A 90 -7.07 -15.86 8.01
CA SER A 90 -7.27 -16.80 6.89
C SER A 90 -8.53 -16.56 6.06
N GLU A 91 -9.34 -15.57 6.39
CA GLU A 91 -10.61 -15.34 5.71
C GLU A 91 -10.42 -14.42 4.50
N ASN A 92 -10.84 -14.91 3.33
CA ASN A 92 -10.69 -14.23 2.05
C ASN A 92 -11.96 -13.49 1.65
N ASN A 93 -12.32 -12.46 2.42
CA ASN A 93 -13.56 -11.70 2.20
C ASN A 93 -13.39 -10.58 1.16
N VAL A 94 -12.14 -10.32 0.73
CA VAL A 94 -11.75 -9.30 -0.25
C VAL A 94 -11.07 -9.97 -1.42
N THR A 95 -11.47 -9.62 -2.64
CA THR A 95 -10.97 -10.30 -3.85
C THR A 95 -10.16 -9.40 -4.76
N ALA A 96 -10.31 -8.08 -4.64
CA ALA A 96 -9.52 -7.12 -5.39
C ALA A 96 -9.26 -5.84 -4.61
N LEU A 97 -8.16 -5.17 -4.92
CA LEU A 97 -7.86 -3.80 -4.53
C LEU A 97 -7.86 -2.90 -5.76
N ARG A 98 -8.50 -1.74 -5.66
CA ARG A 98 -8.41 -0.67 -6.65
C ARG A 98 -7.68 0.51 -6.04
N PHE A 99 -6.65 0.97 -6.73
CA PHE A 99 -5.87 2.13 -6.36
C PHE A 99 -6.22 3.27 -7.31
N THR A 100 -6.67 4.38 -6.74
CA THR A 100 -6.96 5.62 -7.44
C THR A 100 -5.95 6.67 -6.99
N ARG A 101 -5.29 7.31 -7.95
CA ARG A 101 -4.32 8.38 -7.73
C ARG A 101 -4.79 9.62 -8.48
N GLU A 102 -4.88 10.77 -7.83
CA GLU A 102 -5.35 12.03 -8.44
C GLU A 102 -6.69 11.86 -9.20
N GLY A 103 -7.63 11.13 -8.58
CA GLY A 103 -8.95 10.87 -9.16
C GLY A 103 -8.99 9.91 -10.35
N LYS A 104 -7.85 9.31 -10.73
CA LYS A 104 -7.78 8.31 -11.81
C LYS A 104 -7.39 6.95 -11.28
N THR A 105 -8.08 5.91 -11.75
CA THR A 105 -7.69 4.52 -11.45
C THR A 105 -6.28 4.28 -11.96
N ALA A 106 -5.34 4.10 -11.04
CA ALA A 106 -3.95 3.81 -11.35
C ALA A 106 -3.74 2.32 -11.57
N ARG A 107 -4.31 1.47 -10.68
CA ARG A 107 -4.14 0.02 -10.70
C ARG A 107 -5.34 -0.70 -10.12
N ILE A 108 -5.52 -1.95 -10.55
CA ILE A 108 -6.43 -2.91 -9.92
C ILE A 108 -5.65 -4.20 -9.74
N TRP A 109 -5.57 -4.68 -8.51
CA TRP A 109 -4.96 -5.96 -8.17
C TRP A 109 -6.03 -6.98 -7.82
N SER A 110 -5.98 -8.14 -8.45
CA SER A 110 -6.70 -9.32 -7.97
C SER A 110 -5.88 -9.96 -6.85
N ILE A 111 -6.50 -10.15 -5.69
CA ILE A 111 -5.84 -10.62 -4.46
C ILE A 111 -6.43 -11.94 -3.95
N GLN A 112 -7.35 -12.55 -4.71
CA GLN A 112 -8.06 -13.78 -4.34
C GLN A 112 -7.12 -14.89 -3.88
N GLN A 113 -6.03 -15.13 -4.62
CA GLN A 113 -5.09 -16.22 -4.33
C GLN A 113 -4.19 -15.97 -3.10
N VAL A 114 -4.13 -14.74 -2.56
CA VAL A 114 -3.17 -14.41 -1.50
C VAL A 114 -3.52 -15.08 -0.17
N ALA A 115 -4.80 -15.32 0.10
CA ALA A 115 -5.22 -16.04 1.30
C ALA A 115 -4.75 -17.50 1.35
N ASP A 116 -4.46 -18.09 0.18
CA ASP A 116 -3.98 -19.47 0.03
C ASP A 116 -2.44 -19.56 0.07
N PHE A 117 -1.74 -18.42 0.09
CA PHE A 117 -0.28 -18.39 0.24
C PHE A 117 0.13 -18.73 1.67
N GLU A 118 1.27 -19.41 1.83
CA GLU A 118 1.79 -19.85 3.13
C GLU A 118 1.93 -18.71 4.14
N ASP A 119 2.56 -17.61 3.73
CA ASP A 119 2.73 -16.41 4.56
C ASP A 119 1.54 -15.44 4.49
N LYS A 120 0.52 -15.75 3.68
CA LYS A 120 -0.63 -14.87 3.37
C LYS A 120 -0.24 -13.48 2.87
N VAL A 121 0.92 -13.37 2.23
CA VAL A 121 1.43 -12.12 1.63
C VAL A 121 1.67 -12.34 0.15
N GLY A 122 1.09 -11.45 -0.66
CA GLY A 122 1.29 -11.41 -2.11
C GLY A 122 2.10 -10.19 -2.50
N TYR A 123 3.17 -10.40 -3.28
CA TYR A 123 4.04 -9.35 -3.80
C TYR A 123 3.73 -9.08 -5.28
N GLY A 124 3.55 -7.82 -5.65
CA GLY A 124 3.26 -7.38 -7.01
C GLY A 124 4.51 -7.17 -7.86
N ASP A 125 4.39 -7.47 -9.16
CA ASP A 125 5.35 -7.05 -10.19
C ASP A 125 5.09 -5.63 -10.73
N ASP A 126 3.93 -5.04 -10.40
CA ASP A 126 3.47 -3.74 -10.88
C ASP A 126 3.19 -2.77 -9.72
N PRO A 127 4.20 -2.42 -8.91
CA PRO A 127 4.01 -1.58 -7.73
C PRO A 127 3.50 -0.17 -8.09
N ILE A 128 2.82 0.46 -7.14
CA ILE A 128 2.32 1.83 -7.28
C ILE A 128 3.20 2.80 -6.48
N THR A 129 3.58 3.91 -7.10
CA THR A 129 4.24 5.06 -6.47
C THR A 129 3.28 6.21 -6.28
N VAL A 130 3.29 6.82 -5.10
CA VAL A 130 2.56 8.05 -4.78
C VAL A 130 3.54 9.06 -4.19
N GLU A 131 3.59 10.23 -4.81
CA GLU A 131 4.45 11.35 -4.41
C GLU A 131 3.83 12.12 -3.25
N GLN A 132 4.63 12.98 -2.62
CA GLN A 132 4.12 13.92 -1.62
C GLN A 132 2.99 14.79 -2.20
N ASN A 133 2.07 15.23 -1.34
CA ASN A 133 0.92 16.08 -1.70
C ASN A 133 -0.02 15.51 -2.75
N THR A 134 0.13 14.22 -3.07
CA THR A 134 -0.71 13.53 -4.04
C THR A 134 -1.83 12.78 -3.31
N GLN A 135 -3.03 12.84 -3.86
CA GLN A 135 -4.18 12.11 -3.33
C GLN A 135 -4.13 10.64 -3.74
N ILE A 136 -4.36 9.76 -2.77
CA ILE A 136 -4.59 8.34 -2.96
C ILE A 136 -5.94 7.94 -2.36
N THR A 137 -6.68 7.10 -3.08
CA THR A 137 -7.84 6.37 -2.56
C THR A 137 -7.60 4.89 -2.83
N ILE A 138 -7.83 4.03 -1.83
CA ILE A 138 -7.73 2.58 -2.00
C ILE A 138 -9.06 1.97 -1.65
N GLU A 139 -9.59 1.17 -2.57
CA GLU A 139 -10.89 0.53 -2.44
C GLU A 139 -10.74 -0.99 -2.49
N LYS A 140 -11.57 -1.67 -1.72
CA LYS A 140 -11.67 -3.13 -1.65
C LYS A 140 -12.91 -3.60 -2.35
N TYR A 141 -12.78 -4.64 -3.16
CA TYR A 141 -13.91 -5.39 -3.70
C TYR A 141 -14.21 -6.59 -2.80
N SER A 142 -15.29 -6.50 -2.04
CA SER A 142 -15.64 -7.50 -1.02
C SER A 142 -16.71 -8.47 -1.53
N ILE A 143 -16.65 -9.73 -1.10
CA ILE A 143 -17.64 -10.77 -1.46
C ILE A 143 -18.58 -11.12 -0.32
N THR A 144 -18.32 -10.66 0.90
CA THR A 144 -19.22 -10.75 2.06
C THR A 144 -19.58 -9.36 2.57
N THR A 145 -20.42 -9.27 3.62
CA THR A 145 -20.75 -8.01 4.33
C THR A 145 -20.44 -8.17 5.81
N THR A 146 -20.15 -7.07 6.51
CA THR A 146 -20.09 -6.99 7.98
C THR A 146 -19.06 -7.85 8.69
N ASP A 147 -18.13 -8.48 7.96
CA ASP A 147 -16.98 -9.18 8.54
C ASP A 147 -15.83 -8.22 8.89
N SER A 148 -15.00 -8.64 9.84
CA SER A 148 -13.73 -7.98 10.10
C SER A 148 -12.82 -8.10 8.89
N ASP A 149 -12.17 -7.01 8.52
CA ASP A 149 -11.25 -6.96 7.41
C ASP A 149 -9.82 -6.89 7.93
N THR A 150 -9.03 -7.88 7.53
CA THR A 150 -7.64 -8.03 7.95
C THR A 150 -6.66 -7.84 6.80
N THR A 151 -7.10 -7.20 5.71
CA THR A 151 -6.19 -6.91 4.59
C THR A 151 -5.22 -5.81 5.01
N SER A 152 -3.93 -6.07 4.88
CA SER A 152 -2.84 -5.12 5.14
C SER A 152 -2.10 -4.77 3.85
N LEU A 153 -1.42 -3.61 3.83
CA LEU A 153 -0.60 -3.19 2.69
C LEU A 153 0.87 -3.46 2.98
N VAL A 154 1.57 -3.96 1.96
CA VAL A 154 3.03 -4.09 2.00
C VAL A 154 3.63 -3.00 1.12
N GLY A 155 4.42 -2.14 1.75
CA GLY A 155 4.94 -0.97 1.08
C GLY A 155 6.17 -0.39 1.77
N VAL A 156 6.68 0.67 1.19
CA VAL A 156 7.79 1.49 1.68
C VAL A 156 7.42 2.96 1.67
N VAL A 157 8.06 3.70 2.57
CA VAL A 157 8.06 5.16 2.58
C VAL A 157 9.50 5.63 2.44
N VAL A 158 9.70 6.58 1.53
CA VAL A 158 10.92 7.38 1.42
C VAL A 158 10.62 8.76 1.99
N GLU A 159 11.37 9.15 3.02
CA GLU A 159 11.15 10.42 3.73
C GLU A 159 12.46 11.02 4.22
N LYS A 160 12.41 12.29 4.65
CA LYS A 160 13.54 12.93 5.31
C LYS A 160 13.82 12.27 6.67
N ARG A 161 15.10 12.02 6.95
CA ARG A 161 15.58 11.49 8.23
C ARG A 161 15.17 12.41 9.38
N GLY A 162 14.64 11.81 10.45
CA GLY A 162 14.26 12.54 11.66
C GLY A 162 12.83 13.09 11.69
N LEU A 163 12.02 12.87 10.65
CA LEU A 163 10.59 13.21 10.66
C LEU A 163 9.78 12.36 11.65
N LEU A 164 10.15 11.08 11.77
CA LEU A 164 9.62 10.16 12.77
C LEU A 164 10.71 9.90 13.81
N ILE A 165 10.48 10.36 15.04
CA ILE A 165 11.22 9.85 16.19
C ILE A 165 10.74 8.40 16.33
N ASN A 166 11.62 7.44 16.02
CA ASN A 166 11.38 6.04 16.34
C ASN A 166 11.20 5.97 17.87
N PRO A 167 10.01 5.64 18.41
CA PRO A 167 9.93 5.29 19.83
C PRO A 167 10.75 4.03 20.13
#